data_AF-A0A1M3NKJ2-F1
#
_entry.id   AF-A0A1M3NKJ2-F1
#
_cell.length_a   1.000
_cell.length_b   1.000
_cell.length_c   1.000
_cell.angle_alpha   90.00
_cell.angle_beta   90.00
_cell.angle_gamma   90.00
#
_symmetry.space_group_name_H-M   'P 1'
#
loop_
_entity.id
_entity.type
_entity.pdbx_description
1 polymer ?
#
loop_
_entity_poly.entity_id
_entity_poly.type
_entity_poly.pdbx_seq_one_letter_code
_entity_poly.pdbx_strand_id
1 'polypeptide(L)'
;MSAKQYKILIMGASYGSLLATKILFGGHHVTMVCLPAEAELFNAEGACIRLPVKGRSGLVEIDTRKLPGALKAGGPADFNPSDFDLVALAMQEPQYRSPGVRDLLEAVALSKVPCMSIMNMPPLPYLKRIPGLDTYVLRNAYADASVWDAFDPASMTLCSPDPQAFRPPEEKVNVLQVTLPTNFKAARFESDKATTILRDLQKDIEAIRYDAGDGQPVELPVKLKVHDSIFTPLAKWAMLLAGNYRCVTKDGPRSIKEAVHSNLAESRDVYDWVRDLCVALGADADDLVPFEKYANAAQGLERPSSAARALFAGAPNIERVDRLVQGIARQKGLNNPVIDATVELVDARLELNRKKV
;
A
#
# COMPACT_ATOMS: atom_id res chain seq x y z
N MET A 1 1.28 -2.12 -26.08
CA MET A 1 1.23 -0.80 -25.42
C MET A 1 0.01 -0.06 -25.94
N SER A 2 -0.73 0.60 -25.07
CA SER A 2 -1.89 1.41 -25.42
C SER A 2 -1.44 2.60 -26.28
N ALA A 3 -2.37 3.16 -27.06
CA ALA A 3 -2.11 4.34 -27.87
C ALA A 3 -1.97 5.62 -27.02
N LYS A 4 -2.39 5.58 -25.75
CA LYS A 4 -2.44 6.74 -24.86
C LYS A 4 -1.34 6.66 -23.81
N GLN A 5 -0.55 7.73 -23.72
CA GLN A 5 0.42 7.90 -22.65
C GLN A 5 -0.21 8.65 -21.48
N TYR A 6 -0.13 8.09 -20.27
CA TYR A 6 -0.61 8.73 -19.04
C TYR A 6 0.54 9.42 -18.30
N LYS A 7 0.21 10.50 -17.58
CA LYS A 7 1.08 11.16 -16.59
C LYS A 7 0.59 10.84 -15.18
N ILE A 8 1.45 10.22 -14.37
CA ILE A 8 1.10 9.77 -13.02
C ILE A 8 1.97 10.52 -12.00
N LEU A 9 1.34 11.17 -11.03
CA LEU A 9 2.03 11.71 -9.85
C LEU A 9 2.01 10.67 -8.73
N ILE A 10 3.15 10.28 -8.19
CA ILE A 10 3.25 9.35 -7.07
C ILE A 10 3.80 10.10 -5.85
N MET A 11 2.99 10.23 -4.81
CA MET A 11 3.42 10.82 -3.55
C MET A 11 4.15 9.75 -2.71
N GLY A 12 5.49 9.77 -2.73
CA GLY A 12 6.37 8.80 -2.06
C GLY A 12 7.20 7.98 -3.04
N ALA A 13 8.54 8.08 -2.98
CA ALA A 13 9.45 7.42 -3.92
C ALA A 13 10.09 6.12 -3.40
N SER A 14 9.81 5.69 -2.17
CA SER A 14 10.30 4.41 -1.64
C SER A 14 9.56 3.25 -2.27
N TYR A 15 8.49 2.77 -1.65
CA TYR A 15 7.68 1.70 -2.20
C TYR A 15 6.98 2.10 -3.51
N GLY A 16 6.69 3.40 -3.68
CA GLY A 16 6.14 3.96 -4.93
C GLY A 16 7.01 3.75 -6.16
N SER A 17 8.34 3.61 -6.01
CA SER A 17 9.25 3.31 -7.13
C SER A 17 8.97 1.95 -7.78
N LEU A 18 8.41 0.99 -7.04
CA LEU A 18 8.00 -0.30 -7.59
C LEU A 18 6.84 -0.13 -8.58
N LEU A 19 5.80 0.60 -8.18
CA LEU A 19 4.67 0.92 -9.05
C LEU A 19 5.13 1.79 -10.23
N ALA A 20 5.96 2.82 -9.96
CA ALA A 20 6.54 3.69 -10.97
C ALA A 20 7.24 2.87 -12.06
N THR A 21 8.10 1.93 -11.67
CA THR A 21 8.87 1.09 -12.60
C THR A 21 7.96 0.29 -13.53
N LYS A 22 6.84 -0.24 -13.03
CA LYS A 22 5.88 -0.97 -13.87
C LYS A 22 5.17 -0.05 -14.86
N ILE A 23 4.75 1.13 -14.39
CA ILE A 23 4.08 2.14 -15.22
C ILE A 23 5.02 2.68 -16.32
N LEU A 24 6.28 2.95 -15.97
CA LEU A 24 7.32 3.36 -16.92
C LEU A 24 7.59 2.29 -17.98
N PHE A 25 7.56 1.02 -17.60
CA PHE A 25 7.72 -0.09 -18.54
C PHE A 25 6.56 -0.14 -19.55
N GLY A 26 5.34 0.21 -19.12
CA GLY A 26 4.18 0.38 -20.00
C GLY A 26 4.28 1.57 -20.97
N GLY A 27 5.35 2.38 -20.88
CA GLY A 27 5.58 3.55 -21.73
C GLY A 27 4.98 4.84 -21.20
N HIS A 28 4.51 4.87 -19.95
CA HIS A 28 3.88 6.06 -19.36
C HIS A 28 4.88 6.95 -18.60
N HIS A 29 4.46 8.15 -18.22
CA HIS A 29 5.30 9.10 -17.49
C HIS A 29 4.96 9.13 -16.01
N VAL A 30 6.00 9.10 -15.17
CA VAL A 30 5.84 9.12 -13.71
C VAL A 30 6.64 10.26 -13.10
N THR A 31 5.99 11.02 -12.25
CA THR A 31 6.62 12.00 -11.37
C THR A 31 6.52 11.51 -9.93
N MET A 32 7.63 11.41 -9.20
CA MET A 32 7.63 11.02 -7.79
C MET A 32 7.90 12.22 -6.88
N VAL A 33 7.11 12.33 -5.81
CA VAL A 33 7.35 13.29 -4.73
C VAL A 33 8.18 12.61 -3.64
N CYS A 34 9.31 13.21 -3.30
CA CYS A 34 10.24 12.68 -2.32
C CYS A 34 11.11 13.76 -1.70
N LEU A 35 12.03 13.35 -0.82
CA LEU A 35 12.99 14.28 -0.22
C LEU A 35 14.00 14.78 -1.28
N PRO A 36 14.60 15.98 -1.11
CA PRO A 36 15.51 16.56 -2.11
C PRO A 36 16.64 15.63 -2.56
N ALA A 37 17.33 14.98 -1.61
CA ALA A 37 18.41 14.04 -1.92
C ALA A 37 17.91 12.79 -2.68
N GLU A 38 16.69 12.33 -2.41
CA GLU A 38 16.07 11.26 -3.18
C GLU A 38 15.75 11.74 -4.60
N ALA A 39 15.23 12.96 -4.75
CA ALA A 39 14.87 13.53 -6.04
C ALA A 39 16.09 13.70 -6.95
N GLU A 40 17.18 14.27 -6.44
CA GLU A 40 18.46 14.38 -7.15
C GLU A 40 18.93 13.02 -7.65
N LEU A 41 18.93 12.01 -6.77
CA LEU A 41 19.37 10.66 -7.11
C LEU A 41 18.47 10.00 -8.15
N PHE A 42 17.13 10.06 -7.99
CA PHE A 42 16.20 9.47 -8.96
C PHE A 42 16.28 10.16 -10.33
N ASN A 43 16.50 11.48 -10.38
CA ASN A 43 16.66 12.20 -11.64
C ASN A 43 18.00 11.88 -12.33
N ALA A 44 19.07 11.65 -11.58
CA ALA A 44 20.39 11.34 -12.13
C ALA A 44 20.56 9.85 -12.51
N GLU A 45 20.08 8.95 -11.65
CA GLU A 45 20.37 7.51 -11.73
C GLU A 45 19.13 6.64 -11.97
N GLY A 46 17.92 7.21 -11.96
CA GLY A 46 16.67 6.44 -12.02
C GLY A 46 16.45 5.61 -10.75
N ALA A 47 15.34 4.87 -10.72
CA ALA A 47 15.13 3.76 -9.80
C ALA A 47 15.75 2.45 -10.32
N CYS A 48 16.23 1.62 -9.39
CA CYS A 48 16.74 0.28 -9.63
C CYS A 48 15.89 -0.74 -8.85
N ILE A 49 15.14 -1.59 -9.56
CA ILE A 49 14.26 -2.59 -8.94
C ILE A 49 14.82 -3.98 -9.17
N ARG A 50 15.08 -4.71 -8.09
CA ARG A 50 15.51 -6.11 -8.11
C ARG A 50 14.35 -7.01 -7.76
N LEU A 51 14.01 -7.97 -8.62
CA LEU A 51 12.87 -8.87 -8.38
C LEU A 51 13.15 -10.31 -8.82
N PRO A 52 12.63 -11.31 -8.09
CA PRO A 52 12.71 -12.71 -8.51
C PRO A 52 11.80 -12.95 -9.72
N VAL A 53 12.26 -13.74 -10.69
CA VAL A 53 11.46 -14.13 -11.87
C VAL A 53 11.32 -15.65 -11.91
N LYS A 54 10.09 -16.12 -12.15
CA LYS A 54 9.79 -17.55 -12.22
C LYS A 54 10.67 -18.23 -13.27
N GLY A 55 11.30 -19.34 -12.90
CA GLY A 55 12.16 -20.11 -13.80
C GLY A 55 13.57 -19.55 -13.98
N ARG A 56 13.96 -18.50 -13.24
CA ARG A 56 15.32 -17.95 -13.26
C ARG A 56 15.96 -18.02 -11.87
N SER A 57 17.25 -18.33 -11.83
CA SER A 57 18.07 -18.20 -10.62
C SER A 57 18.46 -16.73 -10.40
N GLY A 58 18.43 -16.28 -9.15
CA GLY A 58 18.80 -14.91 -8.79
C GLY A 58 17.71 -13.88 -9.05
N LEU A 59 18.09 -12.61 -8.92
CA LEU A 59 17.20 -11.46 -9.11
C LEU A 59 17.44 -10.84 -10.48
N VAL A 60 16.37 -10.43 -11.13
CA VAL A 60 16.42 -9.56 -12.31
C VAL A 60 16.45 -8.11 -11.84
N GLU A 61 17.41 -7.35 -12.34
CA GLU A 61 17.56 -5.93 -12.05
C GLU A 61 16.98 -5.07 -13.19
N ILE A 62 16.13 -4.13 -12.83
CA ILE A 62 15.46 -3.22 -13.76
C ILE A 62 15.92 -1.80 -13.46
N ASP A 63 16.62 -1.22 -14.43
CA ASP A 63 17.02 0.19 -14.45
C ASP A 63 15.97 1.01 -15.20
N THR A 64 15.30 1.91 -14.49
CA THR A 64 14.22 2.73 -15.06
C THR A 64 14.66 3.66 -16.19
N ARG A 65 15.95 4.01 -16.30
CA ARG A 65 16.48 4.84 -17.40
C ARG A 65 16.46 4.12 -18.74
N LYS A 66 16.34 2.79 -18.73
CA LYS A 66 16.28 1.94 -19.93
C LYS A 66 14.85 1.61 -20.35
N LEU A 67 13.85 2.16 -19.65
CA LEU A 67 12.44 1.90 -19.91
C LEU A 67 11.87 2.90 -20.92
N PRO A 68 10.78 2.55 -21.63
CA PRO A 68 10.18 3.43 -22.63
C PRO A 68 9.50 4.68 -22.04
N GLY A 69 9.08 4.63 -20.78
CA GLY A 69 8.53 5.77 -20.05
C GLY A 69 9.59 6.73 -19.50
N ALA A 70 9.14 7.87 -18.98
CA ALA A 70 10.01 8.90 -18.40
C ALA A 70 9.74 9.08 -16.91
N LEU A 71 10.82 9.08 -16.11
CA LEU A 71 10.77 9.32 -14.68
C LEU A 71 11.28 10.73 -14.35
N LYS A 72 10.55 11.44 -13.49
CA LYS A 72 10.99 12.67 -12.84
C LYS A 72 10.75 12.55 -11.34
N ALA A 73 11.55 13.23 -10.53
CA ALA A 73 11.34 13.37 -9.10
C ALA A 73 11.52 14.81 -8.62
N GLY A 74 10.84 15.18 -7.54
CA GLY A 74 10.91 16.51 -6.94
C GLY A 74 10.21 16.58 -5.58
N GLY A 75 10.20 17.77 -4.99
CA GLY A 75 9.54 18.06 -3.72
C GLY A 75 8.04 18.34 -3.87
N PRO A 76 7.31 18.47 -2.75
CA PRO A 76 5.86 18.67 -2.77
C PRO A 76 5.39 19.96 -3.48
N ALA A 77 6.23 21.00 -3.55
CA ALA A 77 5.89 22.28 -4.18
C ALA A 77 6.21 22.34 -5.68
N ASP A 78 6.87 21.32 -6.24
CA ASP A 78 7.41 21.35 -7.60
C ASP A 78 6.36 21.01 -8.68
N PHE A 79 5.18 20.55 -8.27
CA PHE A 79 4.20 19.94 -9.17
C PHE A 79 2.78 20.42 -8.90
N ASN A 80 2.04 20.74 -9.97
CA ASN A 80 0.61 20.99 -9.91
C ASN A 80 -0.15 19.67 -10.19
N PRO A 81 -0.97 19.16 -9.25
CA PRO A 81 -1.73 17.92 -9.46
C PRO A 81 -2.59 17.90 -10.71
N SER A 82 -3.08 19.07 -11.17
CA SER A 82 -3.94 19.18 -12.36
C SER A 82 -3.23 18.83 -13.69
N ASP A 83 -1.89 18.73 -13.68
CA ASP A 83 -1.10 18.36 -14.86
C ASP A 83 -1.04 16.84 -15.11
N PHE A 84 -1.66 16.04 -14.23
CA PHE A 84 -1.59 14.58 -14.21
C PHE A 84 -2.94 13.93 -14.50
N ASP A 85 -2.91 12.72 -15.05
CA ASP A 85 -4.09 11.91 -15.31
C ASP A 85 -4.52 11.07 -14.09
N LEU A 86 -3.56 10.75 -13.22
CA LEU A 86 -3.76 9.93 -12.02
C LEU A 86 -2.76 10.36 -10.94
N VAL A 87 -3.20 10.38 -9.68
CA VAL A 87 -2.34 10.49 -8.50
C VAL A 87 -2.29 9.15 -7.77
N ALA A 88 -1.13 8.74 -7.29
CA ALA A 88 -0.95 7.58 -6.43
C ALA A 88 -0.39 7.97 -5.05
N LEU A 89 -1.05 7.56 -3.98
CA LEU A 89 -0.61 7.80 -2.60
C LEU A 89 0.25 6.61 -2.12
N ALA A 90 1.56 6.81 -2.01
CA ALA A 90 2.56 5.77 -1.76
C ALA A 90 3.46 6.05 -0.54
N MET A 91 3.04 6.93 0.36
CA MET A 91 3.61 7.13 1.69
C MET A 91 2.76 6.44 2.76
N GLN A 92 3.26 6.29 3.98
CA GLN A 92 2.44 5.83 5.11
C GLN A 92 1.47 6.93 5.52
N GLU A 93 0.26 6.56 5.98
CA GLU A 93 -0.80 7.51 6.38
C GLU A 93 -0.30 8.67 7.27
N PRO A 94 0.52 8.46 8.32
CA PRO A 94 0.96 9.56 9.18
C PRO A 94 1.84 10.60 8.49
N GLN A 95 2.45 10.28 7.35
CA GLN A 95 3.33 11.21 6.63
C GLN A 95 2.54 12.32 5.93
N TYR A 96 1.28 12.08 5.60
CA TYR A 96 0.43 13.02 4.87
C TYR A 96 0.06 14.29 5.66
N ARG A 97 0.29 14.31 6.97
CA ARG A 97 0.12 15.51 7.81
C ARG A 97 1.35 16.43 7.83
N SER A 98 2.48 15.98 7.28
CA SER A 98 3.73 16.75 7.31
C SER A 98 3.58 18.04 6.50
N PRO A 99 4.21 19.16 6.90
CA PRO A 99 4.20 20.40 6.12
C PRO A 99 4.64 20.17 4.68
N GLY A 100 4.06 20.90 3.72
CA GLY A 100 4.30 20.73 2.28
C GLY A 100 3.60 19.49 1.69
N VAL A 101 3.68 18.34 2.35
CA VAL A 101 2.94 17.12 1.92
C VAL A 101 1.44 17.31 2.12
N ARG A 102 1.04 17.90 3.25
CA ARG A 102 -0.36 18.25 3.53
C ARG A 102 -0.92 19.20 2.47
N ASP A 103 -0.16 20.24 2.12
CA ASP A 103 -0.56 21.26 1.14
C ASP A 103 -0.70 20.65 -0.26
N LEU A 104 0.24 19.78 -0.66
CA LEU A 104 0.12 19.04 -1.91
C LEU A 104 -1.09 18.08 -1.89
N LEU A 105 -1.33 17.39 -0.78
CA LEU A 105 -2.47 16.47 -0.66
C LEU A 105 -3.80 17.22 -0.77
N GLU A 106 -3.91 18.40 -0.17
CA GLU A 106 -5.08 19.28 -0.34
C GLU A 106 -5.23 19.75 -1.79
N ALA A 107 -4.14 20.15 -2.45
CA ALA A 107 -4.16 20.50 -3.87
C ALA A 107 -4.60 19.31 -4.76
N VAL A 108 -4.19 18.08 -4.42
CA VAL A 108 -4.66 16.85 -5.10
C VAL A 108 -6.17 16.73 -4.94
N ALA A 109 -6.69 16.88 -3.73
CA ALA A 109 -8.13 16.81 -3.47
C ALA A 109 -8.92 17.85 -4.29
N LEU A 110 -8.45 19.10 -4.31
CA LEU A 110 -9.08 20.21 -5.03
C LEU A 110 -9.00 20.07 -6.55
N SER A 111 -7.95 19.44 -7.07
CA SER A 111 -7.80 19.18 -8.52
C SER A 111 -8.82 18.19 -9.08
N LYS A 112 -9.41 17.35 -8.23
CA LYS A 112 -10.32 16.24 -8.60
C LYS A 112 -9.72 15.21 -9.56
N VAL A 113 -8.40 15.20 -9.73
CA VAL A 113 -7.71 14.12 -10.46
C VAL A 113 -7.94 12.80 -9.72
N PRO A 114 -8.26 11.70 -10.43
CA PRO A 114 -8.43 10.40 -9.79
C PRO A 114 -7.20 10.02 -8.95
N CYS A 115 -7.44 9.52 -7.75
CA CYS A 115 -6.43 9.26 -6.75
C CYS A 115 -6.50 7.82 -6.26
N MET A 116 -5.42 7.06 -6.44
CA MET A 116 -5.29 5.68 -5.98
C MET A 116 -4.34 5.59 -4.80
N SER A 117 -4.81 5.14 -3.65
CA SER A 117 -3.93 4.83 -2.53
C SER A 117 -3.34 3.43 -2.65
N ILE A 118 -2.03 3.29 -2.44
CA ILE A 118 -1.36 2.00 -2.27
C ILE A 118 -0.91 1.78 -0.81
N MET A 119 -1.61 2.39 0.14
CA MET A 119 -1.35 2.24 1.58
C MET A 119 -2.04 0.98 2.14
N ASN A 120 -1.61 0.48 3.30
CA ASN A 120 -2.42 -0.50 4.02
C ASN A 120 -3.61 0.18 4.70
N MET A 121 -3.42 1.40 5.18
CA MET A 121 -4.49 2.20 5.78
C MET A 121 -5.35 2.82 4.68
N PRO A 122 -6.63 2.48 4.56
CA PRO A 122 -7.53 3.13 3.61
C PRO A 122 -7.68 4.61 3.97
N PRO A 123 -7.58 5.54 2.99
CA PRO A 123 -8.01 6.91 3.19
C PRO A 123 -9.48 6.98 3.63
N LEU A 124 -9.84 7.91 4.52
CA LEU A 124 -11.24 8.16 4.90
C LEU A 124 -12.20 8.34 3.70
N PRO A 125 -11.82 9.03 2.61
CA PRO A 125 -12.70 9.22 1.45
C PRO A 125 -13.00 7.89 0.75
N TYR A 126 -12.08 6.92 0.79
CA TYR A 126 -12.35 5.57 0.30
C TYR A 126 -13.40 4.86 1.15
N LEU A 127 -13.28 4.93 2.49
CA LEU A 127 -14.24 4.30 3.41
C LEU A 127 -15.65 4.89 3.27
N LYS A 128 -15.77 6.18 2.93
CA LYS A 128 -17.07 6.83 2.65
C LYS A 128 -17.82 6.20 1.47
N ARG A 129 -17.15 5.41 0.63
CA ARG A 129 -17.78 4.65 -0.48
C ARG A 129 -18.48 3.38 0.00
N ILE A 130 -18.26 2.94 1.24
CA ILE A 130 -18.90 1.74 1.79
C ILE A 130 -20.29 2.12 2.33
N PRO A 131 -21.39 1.55 1.79
CA PRO A 131 -22.74 1.89 2.22
C PRO A 131 -22.97 1.63 3.71
N GLY A 132 -23.56 2.61 4.40
CA GLY A 132 -23.94 2.47 5.81
C GLY A 132 -22.80 2.55 6.83
N LEU A 133 -21.56 2.84 6.38
CA LEU A 133 -20.42 2.98 7.29
C LEU A 133 -20.30 4.42 7.82
N ASP A 134 -20.31 4.60 9.15
CA ASP A 134 -20.05 5.89 9.77
C ASP A 134 -18.54 6.14 9.85
N THR A 135 -18.04 7.01 8.97
CA THR A 135 -16.61 7.33 8.93
C THR A 135 -16.18 8.40 9.95
N TYR A 136 -17.13 9.11 10.57
CA TYR A 136 -16.80 10.15 11.55
C TYR A 136 -16.20 9.56 12.83
N VAL A 137 -16.78 8.47 13.34
CA VAL A 137 -16.26 7.78 14.53
C VAL A 137 -14.91 7.08 14.29
N LEU A 138 -14.56 6.83 13.03
CA LEU A 138 -13.30 6.17 12.63
C LEU A 138 -12.11 7.14 12.59
N ARG A 139 -12.35 8.45 12.71
CA ARG A 139 -11.29 9.48 12.67
C ARG A 139 -10.19 9.26 13.72
N ASN A 140 -10.51 8.61 14.85
CA ASN A 140 -9.56 8.30 15.90
C ASN A 140 -8.51 7.23 15.52
N ALA A 141 -8.69 6.54 14.39
CA ALA A 141 -7.73 5.58 13.83
C ALA A 141 -6.69 6.26 12.92
N TYR A 142 -6.80 7.56 12.67
CA TYR A 142 -5.90 8.31 11.78
C TYR A 142 -4.96 9.18 12.60
N ALA A 143 -3.74 9.36 12.08
CA ALA A 143 -2.76 10.23 12.72
C ALA A 143 -3.17 11.71 12.62
N ASP A 144 -3.82 12.08 11.51
CA ASP A 144 -4.58 13.32 11.36
C ASP A 144 -5.71 13.08 10.35
N ALA A 145 -6.94 12.93 10.83
CA ALA A 145 -8.08 12.70 9.96
C ALA A 145 -8.43 13.90 9.06
N SER A 146 -8.01 15.12 9.43
CA SER A 146 -8.42 16.35 8.73
C SER A 146 -7.80 16.50 7.35
N VAL A 147 -6.66 15.84 7.10
CA VAL A 147 -5.97 15.88 5.79
C VAL A 147 -6.82 15.26 4.66
N TRP A 148 -7.87 14.52 5.03
CA TRP A 148 -8.76 13.84 4.10
C TRP A 148 -10.05 14.60 3.80
N ASP A 149 -10.33 15.70 4.51
CA ASP A 149 -11.67 16.32 4.50
C ASP A 149 -12.03 16.99 3.15
N ALA A 150 -11.03 17.45 2.40
CA ALA A 150 -11.22 18.10 1.09
C ALA A 150 -11.53 17.11 -0.05
N PHE A 151 -11.30 15.80 0.14
CA PHE A 151 -11.48 14.82 -0.92
C PHE A 151 -12.95 14.49 -1.17
N ASP A 152 -13.31 14.46 -2.45
CA ASP A 152 -14.50 13.78 -2.94
C ASP A 152 -14.28 12.24 -2.90
N PRO A 153 -15.11 11.46 -2.18
CA PRO A 153 -15.05 10.00 -2.20
C PRO A 153 -15.02 9.39 -3.61
N ALA A 154 -15.71 9.99 -4.58
CA ALA A 154 -15.78 9.45 -5.95
C ALA A 154 -14.44 9.50 -6.69
N SER A 155 -13.51 10.38 -6.28
CA SER A 155 -12.18 10.50 -6.87
C SER A 155 -11.14 9.59 -6.21
N MET A 156 -11.48 8.88 -5.13
CA MET A 156 -10.54 8.04 -4.37
C MET A 156 -10.78 6.56 -4.62
N THR A 157 -9.71 5.80 -4.91
CA THR A 157 -9.71 4.34 -4.84
C THR A 157 -8.57 3.81 -4.00
N LEU A 158 -8.67 2.55 -3.59
CA LEU A 158 -7.65 1.86 -2.81
C LEU A 158 -7.10 0.70 -3.63
N CYS A 159 -5.81 0.47 -3.45
CA CYS A 159 -5.07 -0.62 -4.03
C CYS A 159 -4.29 -1.31 -2.93
N SER A 160 -4.56 -2.60 -2.72
CA SER A 160 -3.79 -3.38 -1.77
C SER A 160 -2.34 -3.52 -2.25
N PRO A 161 -1.35 -3.07 -1.46
CA PRO A 161 0.06 -3.25 -1.79
C PRO A 161 0.52 -4.65 -1.39
N ASP A 162 0.18 -5.68 -2.16
CA ASP A 162 0.58 -7.05 -1.82
C ASP A 162 2.09 -7.35 -2.01
N PRO A 163 2.81 -6.76 -2.98
CA PRO A 163 4.24 -7.06 -3.15
C PRO A 163 5.02 -6.75 -1.88
N GLN A 164 5.91 -7.65 -1.46
CA GLN A 164 6.85 -7.34 -0.38
C GLN A 164 8.17 -6.89 -0.96
N ALA A 165 8.63 -5.72 -0.51
CA ALA A 165 9.88 -5.14 -0.92
C ALA A 165 10.55 -4.38 0.22
N PHE A 166 11.87 -4.22 0.13
CA PHE A 166 12.65 -3.44 1.09
C PHE A 166 13.80 -2.72 0.36
N ARG A 167 14.27 -1.62 0.95
CA ARG A 167 15.53 -0.98 0.56
C ARG A 167 16.68 -1.71 1.26
N PRO A 168 17.63 -2.33 0.53
CA PRO A 168 18.78 -2.95 1.15
C PRO A 168 19.62 -1.89 1.90
N PRO A 169 20.09 -2.16 3.14
CA PRO A 169 20.79 -1.16 3.95
C PRO A 169 22.09 -0.62 3.34
N GLU A 170 22.81 -1.47 2.62
CA GLU A 170 24.12 -1.15 2.01
C GLU A 170 24.00 -0.56 0.59
N GLU A 171 22.78 -0.38 0.10
CA GLU A 171 22.51 0.12 -1.24
C GLU A 171 22.02 1.58 -1.21
N LYS A 172 22.10 2.25 -2.35
CA LYS A 172 21.55 3.59 -2.51
C LYS A 172 20.02 3.58 -2.34
N VAL A 173 19.44 4.71 -1.92
CA VAL A 173 18.01 4.84 -1.62
C VAL A 173 17.08 4.68 -2.83
N ASN A 174 17.62 4.71 -4.06
CA ASN A 174 16.91 4.41 -5.31
C ASN A 174 16.88 2.91 -5.65
N VAL A 175 17.49 2.04 -4.85
CA VAL A 175 17.47 0.58 -5.00
C VAL A 175 16.36 -0.02 -4.13
N LEU A 176 15.50 -0.84 -4.75
CA LEU A 176 14.44 -1.58 -4.06
C LEU A 176 14.47 -3.06 -4.44
N GLN A 177 14.46 -3.94 -3.45
CA GLN A 177 14.45 -5.39 -3.66
C GLN A 177 13.11 -6.00 -3.26
N VAL A 178 12.48 -6.71 -4.21
CA VAL A 178 11.25 -7.47 -4.02
C VAL A 178 11.60 -8.86 -3.47
N THR A 179 10.97 -9.25 -2.36
CA THR A 179 11.10 -10.58 -1.77
C THR A 179 9.90 -11.47 -2.08
N LEU A 180 8.71 -10.88 -2.21
CA LEU A 180 7.49 -11.59 -2.56
C LEU A 180 6.81 -10.87 -3.75
N PRO A 181 6.90 -11.43 -4.97
CA PRO A 181 6.49 -10.74 -6.19
C PRO A 181 5.00 -10.94 -6.52
N THR A 182 4.12 -10.64 -5.57
CA THR A 182 2.65 -10.64 -5.75
C THR A 182 2.18 -9.37 -6.49
N ASN A 183 0.87 -9.16 -6.63
CA ASN A 183 0.32 -8.09 -7.46
C ASN A 183 -0.32 -6.97 -6.63
N PHE A 184 -0.23 -5.74 -7.12
CA PHE A 184 -1.09 -4.65 -6.70
C PHE A 184 -2.54 -4.97 -7.08
N LYS A 185 -3.48 -4.85 -6.13
CA LYS A 185 -4.91 -5.12 -6.38
C LYS A 185 -5.73 -3.86 -6.12
N ALA A 186 -6.05 -3.14 -7.18
CA ALA A 186 -6.82 -1.91 -7.15
C ALA A 186 -8.32 -2.20 -7.28
N ALA A 187 -9.12 -1.58 -6.41
CA ALA A 187 -10.55 -1.43 -6.66
C ALA A 187 -10.78 -0.42 -7.79
N ARG A 188 -11.86 -0.61 -8.56
CA ARG A 188 -12.34 0.39 -9.51
C ARG A 188 -12.65 1.72 -8.82
N PHE A 189 -12.57 2.80 -9.58
CA PHE A 189 -13.19 4.07 -9.19
C PHE A 189 -14.72 3.97 -9.34
N GLU A 190 -15.43 4.95 -8.79
CA GLU A 190 -16.84 5.13 -9.11
C GLU A 190 -17.02 5.40 -10.61
N SER A 191 -16.23 6.35 -11.14
CA SER A 191 -16.21 6.70 -12.56
C SER A 191 -15.59 5.61 -13.44
N ASP A 192 -16.29 5.22 -14.51
CA ASP A 192 -15.75 4.36 -15.56
C ASP A 192 -14.56 5.00 -16.26
N LYS A 193 -14.59 6.32 -16.51
CA LYS A 193 -13.48 7.04 -17.15
C LYS A 193 -12.19 6.94 -16.33
N ALA A 194 -12.28 7.14 -15.01
CA ALA A 194 -11.13 6.98 -14.13
C ALA A 194 -10.67 5.51 -14.04
N THR A 195 -11.63 4.57 -14.01
CA THR A 195 -11.34 3.13 -14.01
C THR A 195 -10.62 2.68 -15.29
N THR A 196 -10.96 3.25 -16.44
CA THR A 196 -10.26 2.99 -17.72
C THR A 196 -8.78 3.30 -17.64
N ILE A 197 -8.38 4.37 -16.93
CA ILE A 197 -6.96 4.68 -16.72
C ILE A 197 -6.25 3.50 -16.06
N LEU A 198 -6.82 2.96 -14.97
CA LEU A 198 -6.22 1.81 -14.28
C LEU A 198 -6.21 0.55 -15.15
N ARG A 199 -7.26 0.32 -15.95
CA ARG A 199 -7.33 -0.86 -16.84
C ARG A 199 -6.34 -0.77 -18.00
N ASP A 200 -6.10 0.42 -18.54
CA ASP A 200 -5.06 0.64 -19.54
C ASP A 200 -3.67 0.40 -18.94
N LEU A 201 -3.40 0.95 -17.75
CA LEU A 201 -2.14 0.69 -17.03
C LEU A 201 -1.95 -0.81 -16.76
N GLN A 202 -2.99 -1.52 -16.30
CA GLN A 202 -2.94 -2.97 -16.12
C GLN A 202 -2.56 -3.68 -17.44
N LYS A 203 -3.29 -3.39 -18.52
CA LYS A 203 -3.07 -4.01 -19.83
C LYS A 203 -1.64 -3.81 -20.31
N ASP A 204 -1.10 -2.61 -20.16
CA ASP A 204 0.26 -2.30 -20.58
C ASP A 204 1.32 -2.97 -19.70
N ILE A 205 1.08 -3.09 -18.39
CA ILE A 205 1.96 -3.82 -17.46
C ILE A 205 1.92 -5.35 -17.71
N GLU A 206 0.78 -5.90 -18.12
CA GLU A 206 0.62 -7.31 -18.47
C GLU A 206 1.27 -7.66 -19.82
N ALA A 207 1.29 -6.70 -20.75
CA ALA A 207 1.91 -6.85 -22.05
C ALA A 207 3.45 -6.85 -22.01
N ILE A 208 4.08 -6.49 -20.87
CA ILE A 208 5.53 -6.44 -20.72
C ILE A 208 6.17 -7.79 -21.06
N ARG A 209 7.17 -7.77 -21.93
CA ARG A 209 8.11 -8.87 -22.21
C ARG A 209 9.52 -8.33 -22.03
N TYR A 210 10.20 -8.78 -20.98
CA TYR A 210 11.52 -8.28 -20.60
C TYR A 210 12.60 -9.23 -21.09
N ASP A 211 13.56 -8.71 -21.86
CA ASP A 211 14.77 -9.45 -22.22
C ASP A 211 15.85 -9.18 -21.16
N ALA A 212 16.28 -10.24 -20.48
CA ALA A 212 17.33 -10.17 -19.46
C ALA A 212 18.75 -10.26 -20.06
N GLY A 213 18.87 -10.20 -21.39
CA GLY A 213 20.14 -10.30 -22.12
C GLY A 213 20.46 -11.70 -22.63
N ASP A 214 19.56 -12.67 -22.44
CA ASP A 214 19.70 -14.05 -22.94
C ASP A 214 18.83 -14.34 -24.18
N GLY A 215 18.16 -13.31 -24.72
CA GLY A 215 17.36 -13.42 -25.94
C GLY A 215 16.05 -14.19 -25.77
N GLN A 216 15.64 -14.49 -24.53
CA GLN A 216 14.37 -15.14 -24.20
C GLN A 216 13.51 -14.19 -23.35
N PRO A 217 12.64 -13.39 -23.99
CA PRO A 217 11.81 -12.44 -23.26
C PRO A 217 10.92 -13.14 -22.23
N VAL A 218 10.98 -12.69 -20.98
CA VAL A 218 10.20 -13.23 -19.86
C VAL A 218 9.10 -12.28 -19.42
N GLU A 219 8.06 -12.85 -18.83
CA GLU A 219 7.08 -12.05 -18.09
C GLU A 219 7.68 -11.61 -16.76
N LEU A 220 7.60 -10.31 -16.47
CA LEU A 220 7.97 -9.78 -15.15
C LEU A 220 6.78 -9.90 -14.18
N PRO A 221 6.97 -10.45 -12.97
CA PRO A 221 5.94 -10.46 -11.95
C PRO A 221 5.78 -9.07 -11.31
N VAL A 222 4.86 -8.95 -10.35
CA VAL A 222 4.34 -7.67 -9.83
C VAL A 222 3.57 -6.92 -10.91
N LYS A 223 2.26 -7.20 -10.98
CA LYS A 223 1.30 -6.55 -11.88
C LYS A 223 0.40 -5.58 -11.11
N LEU A 224 -0.26 -4.68 -11.84
CA LEU A 224 -1.46 -3.99 -11.39
C LEU A 224 -2.67 -4.82 -11.84
N LYS A 225 -3.54 -5.20 -10.90
CA LYS A 225 -4.78 -5.93 -11.15
C LYS A 225 -5.94 -5.07 -10.67
N VAL A 226 -6.84 -4.73 -11.58
CA VAL A 226 -8.03 -3.91 -11.33
C VAL A 226 -9.22 -4.83 -11.16
N HIS A 227 -9.95 -4.63 -10.08
CA HIS A 227 -11.11 -5.41 -9.71
C HIS A 227 -12.35 -4.50 -9.64
N ASP A 228 -13.50 -5.05 -9.98
CA ASP A 228 -14.76 -4.30 -9.95
C ASP A 228 -15.33 -4.11 -8.53
N SER A 229 -14.93 -4.98 -7.60
CA SER A 229 -15.32 -4.87 -6.19
C SER A 229 -14.50 -3.81 -5.46
N ILE A 230 -15.18 -2.93 -4.71
CA ILE A 230 -14.54 -2.00 -3.77
C ILE A 230 -14.03 -2.71 -2.51
N PHE A 231 -14.37 -3.98 -2.32
CA PHE A 231 -13.97 -4.73 -1.14
C PHE A 231 -12.67 -5.50 -1.36
N THR A 232 -12.21 -5.63 -2.62
CA THR A 232 -10.97 -6.37 -2.94
C THR A 232 -9.77 -5.94 -2.10
N PRO A 233 -9.51 -4.63 -1.88
CA PRO A 233 -8.37 -4.24 -1.05
C PRO A 233 -8.53 -4.60 0.44
N LEU A 234 -9.76 -4.77 0.93
CA LEU A 234 -10.04 -5.10 2.33
C LEU A 234 -9.68 -6.54 2.68
N ALA A 235 -9.51 -7.42 1.68
CA ALA A 235 -9.08 -8.80 1.88
C ALA A 235 -7.75 -8.90 2.67
N LYS A 236 -6.92 -7.86 2.60
CA LYS A 236 -5.66 -7.81 3.34
C LYS A 236 -5.83 -7.60 4.85
N TRP A 237 -6.96 -7.08 5.32
CA TRP A 237 -7.19 -6.81 6.75
C TRP A 237 -7.05 -8.06 7.62
N ALA A 238 -7.59 -9.20 7.18
CA ALA A 238 -7.47 -10.45 7.92
C ALA A 238 -5.99 -10.86 8.15
N MET A 239 -5.14 -10.68 7.13
CA MET A 239 -3.70 -10.94 7.24
C MET A 239 -3.00 -9.94 8.18
N LEU A 240 -3.40 -8.66 8.12
CA LEU A 240 -2.82 -7.62 8.98
C LEU A 240 -3.13 -7.86 10.46
N LEU A 241 -4.36 -8.25 10.77
CA LEU A 241 -4.81 -8.44 12.15
C LEU A 241 -4.37 -9.79 12.73
N ALA A 242 -4.40 -10.87 11.94
CA ALA A 242 -3.93 -12.17 12.39
C ALA A 242 -2.40 -12.26 12.51
N GLY A 243 -1.65 -11.44 11.77
CA GLY A 243 -0.18 -11.42 11.80
C GLY A 243 0.43 -10.07 12.16
N ASN A 244 0.34 -9.08 11.26
CA ASN A 244 1.16 -7.86 11.34
C ASN A 244 1.03 -7.10 12.67
N TYR A 245 -0.19 -6.88 13.16
CA TYR A 245 -0.40 -6.17 14.43
C TYR A 245 -0.13 -7.08 15.63
N ARG A 246 -0.34 -8.39 15.48
CA ARG A 246 0.06 -9.40 16.48
C ARG A 246 1.57 -9.57 16.61
N CYS A 247 2.39 -8.93 15.76
CA CYS A 247 3.83 -8.78 15.99
C CYS A 247 4.15 -7.87 17.19
N VAL A 248 3.22 -7.03 17.63
CA VAL A 248 3.40 -6.15 18.79
C VAL A 248 3.07 -6.92 20.06
N THR A 249 4.05 -7.06 20.95
CA THR A 249 3.87 -7.71 22.26
C THR A 249 4.37 -6.80 23.38
N LYS A 250 4.17 -7.20 24.64
CA LYS A 250 4.71 -6.45 25.80
C LYS A 250 6.24 -6.47 25.84
N ASP A 251 6.84 -7.60 25.47
CA ASP A 251 8.27 -7.86 25.65
C ASP A 251 9.14 -7.47 24.43
N GLY A 252 8.51 -7.11 23.31
CA GLY A 252 9.21 -6.74 22.10
C GLY A 252 8.46 -7.10 20.82
N PRO A 253 8.99 -6.76 19.64
CA PRO A 253 8.44 -7.23 18.38
C PRO A 253 8.76 -8.71 18.17
N ARG A 254 7.81 -9.48 17.67
CA ARG A 254 8.04 -10.83 17.11
C ARG A 254 7.88 -10.83 15.59
N SER A 255 8.40 -11.84 14.91
CA SER A 255 8.21 -12.03 13.47
C SER A 255 6.74 -12.27 13.12
N ILE A 256 6.37 -12.04 11.84
CA ILE A 256 5.01 -12.39 11.38
C ILE A 256 4.82 -13.91 11.42
N LYS A 257 5.86 -14.70 11.11
CA LYS A 257 5.84 -16.15 11.25
C LYS A 257 5.45 -16.57 12.66
N GLU A 258 6.13 -16.05 13.69
CA GLU A 258 5.82 -16.35 15.08
C GLU A 258 4.42 -15.87 15.46
N ALA A 259 4.00 -14.69 14.98
CA ALA A 259 2.65 -14.19 15.22
C ALA A 259 1.57 -15.14 14.73
N VAL A 260 1.75 -15.71 13.53
CA VAL A 260 0.78 -16.63 12.93
C VAL A 260 0.89 -18.05 13.50
N HIS A 261 2.11 -18.57 13.66
CA HIS A 261 2.34 -20.01 13.90
C HIS A 261 2.52 -20.40 15.36
N SER A 262 2.74 -19.46 16.30
CA SER A 262 2.83 -19.81 17.73
C SER A 262 1.51 -20.34 18.29
N ASN A 263 0.38 -19.91 17.72
CA ASN A 263 -0.96 -20.41 18.01
C ASN A 263 -1.81 -20.30 16.74
N LEU A 264 -1.81 -21.36 15.93
CA LEU A 264 -2.52 -21.39 14.65
C LEU A 264 -4.04 -21.30 14.80
N ALA A 265 -4.61 -21.84 15.88
CA ALA A 265 -6.05 -21.77 16.15
C ALA A 265 -6.47 -20.32 16.39
N GLU A 266 -5.80 -19.59 17.30
CA GLU A 266 -6.08 -18.17 17.54
C GLU A 266 -5.86 -17.31 16.29
N SER A 267 -4.82 -17.61 15.50
CA SER A 267 -4.58 -16.93 14.23
C SER A 267 -5.72 -17.15 13.23
N ARG A 268 -6.25 -18.38 13.15
CA ARG A 268 -7.41 -18.70 12.31
C ARG A 268 -8.66 -17.97 12.81
N ASP A 269 -8.92 -18.00 14.11
CA ASP A 269 -10.10 -17.38 14.69
C ASP A 269 -10.14 -15.87 14.41
N VAL A 270 -9.00 -15.18 14.59
CA VAL A 270 -8.88 -13.75 14.23
C VAL A 270 -9.05 -13.54 12.73
N TYR A 271 -8.42 -14.37 11.91
CA TYR A 271 -8.47 -14.23 10.46
C TYR A 271 -9.90 -14.39 9.92
N ASP A 272 -10.57 -15.46 10.33
CA ASP A 272 -11.92 -15.81 9.90
C ASP A 272 -12.93 -14.77 10.42
N TRP A 273 -12.77 -14.28 11.65
CA TRP A 273 -13.61 -13.20 12.19
C TRP A 273 -13.48 -11.90 11.38
N VAL A 274 -12.27 -11.49 10.98
CA VAL A 274 -12.07 -10.30 10.16
C VAL A 274 -12.60 -10.51 8.73
N ARG A 275 -12.46 -11.73 8.20
CA ARG A 275 -13.04 -12.11 6.91
C ARG A 275 -14.57 -11.98 6.94
N ASP A 276 -15.23 -12.47 7.98
CA ASP A 276 -16.67 -12.38 8.16
C ASP A 276 -17.13 -10.93 8.31
N LEU A 277 -16.32 -10.07 8.98
CA LEU A 277 -16.56 -8.63 9.01
C LEU A 277 -16.50 -8.00 7.61
N CYS A 278 -15.51 -8.36 6.78
CA CYS A 278 -15.42 -7.89 5.40
C CYS A 278 -16.66 -8.31 4.58
N VAL A 279 -17.13 -9.55 4.74
CA VAL A 279 -18.38 -10.03 4.11
C VAL A 279 -19.58 -9.22 4.60
N ALA A 280 -19.68 -8.96 5.90
CA ALA A 280 -20.73 -8.13 6.49
C ALA A 280 -20.70 -6.65 6.05
N LEU A 281 -19.60 -6.19 5.44
CA LEU A 281 -19.49 -4.87 4.79
C LEU A 281 -19.91 -4.91 3.31
N GLY A 282 -19.96 -6.09 2.69
CA GLY A 282 -20.33 -6.29 1.30
C GLY A 282 -19.29 -7.00 0.44
N ALA A 283 -18.19 -7.49 1.02
CA ALA A 283 -17.23 -8.30 0.28
C ALA A 283 -17.86 -9.63 -0.17
N ASP A 284 -17.56 -10.05 -1.39
CA ASP A 284 -17.81 -11.43 -1.81
C ASP A 284 -16.85 -12.36 -1.06
N ALA A 285 -17.36 -13.45 -0.49
CA ALA A 285 -16.53 -14.42 0.22
C ALA A 285 -15.50 -15.10 -0.70
N ASP A 286 -15.84 -15.27 -1.98
CA ASP A 286 -14.98 -15.90 -2.99
C ASP A 286 -13.80 -15.01 -3.41
N ASP A 287 -13.91 -13.70 -3.20
CA ASP A 287 -12.84 -12.72 -3.42
C ASP A 287 -11.81 -12.71 -2.26
N LEU A 288 -12.13 -13.32 -1.12
CA LEU A 288 -11.28 -13.33 0.06
C LEU A 288 -10.31 -14.51 0.04
N VAL A 289 -9.15 -14.32 0.66
CA VAL A 289 -8.10 -15.34 0.69
C VAL A 289 -8.40 -16.35 1.80
N PRO A 290 -8.35 -17.67 1.55
CA PRO A 290 -8.46 -18.66 2.60
C PRO A 290 -7.28 -18.59 3.59
N PHE A 291 -7.55 -18.85 4.87
CA PHE A 291 -6.53 -18.79 5.92
C PHE A 291 -5.34 -19.71 5.63
N GLU A 292 -5.55 -20.88 5.05
CA GLU A 292 -4.49 -21.85 4.73
C GLU A 292 -3.46 -21.26 3.76
N LYS A 293 -3.92 -20.49 2.76
CA LYS A 293 -3.01 -19.80 1.84
C LYS A 293 -2.16 -18.76 2.58
N TYR A 294 -2.78 -18.03 3.51
CA TYR A 294 -2.06 -17.07 4.35
C TYR A 294 -1.08 -17.75 5.31
N ALA A 295 -1.50 -18.77 6.05
CA ALA A 295 -0.68 -19.50 7.01
C ALA A 295 0.56 -20.11 6.33
N ASN A 296 0.39 -20.69 5.14
CA ASN A 296 1.50 -21.20 4.34
C ASN A 296 2.46 -20.08 3.92
N ALA A 297 1.95 -18.94 3.43
CA ALA A 297 2.79 -17.80 3.09
C ALA A 297 3.54 -17.22 4.31
N ALA A 298 2.92 -17.24 5.49
CA ALA A 298 3.49 -16.72 6.73
C ALA A 298 4.74 -17.49 7.20
N GLN A 299 4.96 -18.73 6.75
CA GLN A 299 6.16 -19.52 7.06
C GLN A 299 7.46 -18.82 6.62
N GLY A 300 7.41 -18.03 5.55
CA GLY A 300 8.55 -17.28 5.02
C GLY A 300 8.67 -15.85 5.55
N LEU A 301 7.83 -15.42 6.50
CA LEU A 301 7.79 -14.04 7.00
C LEU A 301 8.56 -13.90 8.32
N GLU A 302 9.88 -14.03 8.22
CA GLU A 302 10.80 -14.11 9.38
C GLU A 302 11.08 -12.76 10.06
N ARG A 303 10.62 -11.65 9.48
CA ARG A 303 10.80 -10.31 10.06
C ARG A 303 9.53 -9.84 10.76
N PRO A 304 9.65 -8.99 11.80
CA PRO A 304 8.50 -8.27 12.33
C PRO A 304 7.87 -7.36 11.27
N SER A 305 6.57 -7.11 11.42
CA SER A 305 5.83 -6.23 10.52
C SER A 305 6.40 -4.81 10.50
N SER A 306 6.14 -4.05 9.43
CA SER A 306 6.54 -2.65 9.34
C SER A 306 5.99 -1.81 10.50
N ALA A 307 4.75 -2.05 10.91
CA ALA A 307 4.12 -1.40 12.05
C ALA A 307 4.88 -1.68 13.36
N ALA A 308 5.15 -2.96 13.67
CA ALA A 308 5.89 -3.33 14.87
C ALA A 308 7.32 -2.76 14.84
N ARG A 309 8.05 -2.87 13.72
CA ARG A 309 9.40 -2.30 13.60
C ARG A 309 9.41 -0.80 13.85
N ALA A 310 8.48 -0.05 13.25
CA ALA A 310 8.37 1.40 13.44
C ALA A 310 8.06 1.76 14.91
N LEU A 311 7.08 1.07 15.53
CA LEU A 311 6.74 1.29 16.94
C LEU A 311 7.90 1.02 17.88
N PHE A 312 8.63 -0.08 17.69
CA PHE A 312 9.75 -0.41 18.56
C PHE A 312 10.98 0.46 18.29
N ALA A 313 11.13 1.01 17.08
CA ALA A 313 12.11 2.05 16.75
C ALA A 313 11.75 3.45 17.28
N GLY A 314 10.60 3.61 17.95
CA GLY A 314 10.21 4.87 18.59
C GLY A 314 9.30 5.77 17.77
N ALA A 315 8.73 5.28 16.66
CA ALA A 315 7.80 6.08 15.86
C ALA A 315 6.60 6.55 16.70
N PRO A 316 6.30 7.87 16.73
CA PRO A 316 5.19 8.40 17.53
C PRO A 316 3.82 8.12 16.89
N ASN A 317 3.79 7.71 15.63
CA ASN A 317 2.60 7.41 14.85
C ASN A 317 2.90 6.30 13.84
N ILE A 318 1.91 5.46 13.58
CA ILE A 318 1.91 4.42 12.54
C ILE A 318 0.51 4.35 11.92
N GLU A 319 0.37 3.63 10.82
CA GLU A 319 -0.95 3.21 10.32
C GLU A 319 -1.66 2.33 11.38
N ARG A 320 -2.94 2.61 11.65
CA ARG A 320 -3.74 1.91 12.68
C ARG A 320 -4.94 1.17 12.11
N VAL A 321 -4.66 0.24 11.19
CA VAL A 321 -5.69 -0.65 10.61
C VAL A 321 -6.32 -1.54 11.68
N ASP A 322 -5.58 -1.92 12.73
CA ASP A 322 -6.10 -2.58 13.94
C ASP A 322 -7.25 -1.78 14.58
N ARG A 323 -7.02 -0.49 14.83
CA ARG A 323 -8.00 0.42 15.44
C ARG A 323 -9.15 0.72 14.49
N LEU A 324 -8.87 0.85 13.20
CA LEU A 324 -9.88 1.05 12.16
C LEU A 324 -10.86 -0.13 12.13
N VAL A 325 -10.34 -1.35 12.00
CA VAL A 325 -11.17 -2.56 11.93
C VAL A 325 -11.97 -2.77 13.22
N GLN A 326 -11.36 -2.54 14.39
CA GLN A 326 -12.07 -2.54 15.67
C GLN A 326 -13.23 -1.52 15.69
N GLY A 327 -12.98 -0.29 15.24
CA GLY A 327 -14.00 0.76 15.18
C GLY A 327 -15.17 0.39 14.25
N ILE A 328 -14.88 -0.19 13.10
CA ILE A 328 -15.90 -0.66 12.14
C ILE A 328 -16.73 -1.81 12.74
N ALA A 329 -16.08 -2.77 13.40
CA ALA A 329 -16.77 -3.88 14.05
C ALA A 329 -17.75 -3.42 15.14
N ARG A 330 -17.34 -2.42 15.95
CA ARG A 330 -18.18 -1.85 17.02
C ARG A 330 -19.44 -1.18 16.48
N GLN A 331 -19.42 -0.59 15.29
CA GLN A 331 -20.63 -0.06 14.63
C GLN A 331 -21.65 -1.16 14.31
N LYS A 332 -21.20 -2.41 14.17
CA LYS A 332 -22.04 -3.59 13.95
C LYS A 332 -22.33 -4.37 15.24
N GLY A 333 -21.98 -3.83 16.40
CA GLY A 333 -22.14 -4.52 17.69
C GLY A 333 -21.21 -5.74 17.87
N LEU A 334 -20.12 -5.81 17.10
CA LEU A 334 -19.16 -6.91 17.12
C LEU A 334 -17.89 -6.50 17.88
N ASN A 335 -17.27 -7.46 18.54
CA ASN A 335 -15.96 -7.32 19.17
C ASN A 335 -15.17 -8.64 19.07
N ASN A 336 -13.85 -8.54 19.23
CA ASN A 336 -12.95 -9.69 19.28
C ASN A 336 -11.86 -9.43 20.31
N PRO A 337 -11.74 -10.26 21.37
CA PRO A 337 -10.86 -9.97 22.50
C PRO A 337 -9.38 -9.91 22.12
N VAL A 338 -8.95 -10.67 21.09
CA VAL A 338 -7.56 -10.65 20.62
C VAL A 338 -7.25 -9.35 19.89
N ILE A 339 -8.18 -8.87 19.05
CA ILE A 339 -8.06 -7.57 18.38
C ILE A 339 -8.08 -6.43 19.41
N ASP A 340 -9.01 -6.48 20.38
CA ASP A 340 -9.11 -5.48 21.44
C ASP A 340 -7.80 -5.39 22.25
N ALA A 341 -7.26 -6.52 22.70
CA ALA A 341 -5.97 -6.56 23.39
C ALA A 341 -4.80 -6.08 22.52
N THR A 342 -4.83 -6.39 21.22
CA THR A 342 -3.80 -5.93 20.28
C THR A 342 -3.83 -4.41 20.12
N VAL A 343 -5.03 -3.81 20.01
CA VAL A 343 -5.20 -2.35 19.93
C VAL A 343 -4.67 -1.67 21.19
N GLU A 344 -4.94 -2.22 22.37
CA GLU A 344 -4.43 -1.71 23.65
C GLU A 344 -2.89 -1.76 23.73
N LEU A 345 -2.25 -2.84 23.25
CA LEU A 345 -0.79 -2.94 23.20
C LEU A 345 -0.18 -1.89 22.28
N VAL A 346 -0.79 -1.65 21.12
CA VAL A 346 -0.33 -0.64 20.17
C VAL A 346 -0.53 0.77 20.73
N ASP A 347 -1.67 1.05 21.34
CA ASP A 347 -1.96 2.33 22.01
C ASP A 347 -0.93 2.62 23.10
N ALA A 348 -0.71 1.67 24.02
CA ALA A 348 0.26 1.82 25.10
C ALA A 348 1.68 2.09 24.57
N ARG A 349 2.10 1.40 23.50
CA ARG A 349 3.41 1.65 22.90
C ARG A 349 3.51 3.02 22.24
N LEU A 350 2.46 3.47 21.56
CA LEU A 350 2.42 4.80 20.96
C LEU A 350 2.48 5.91 22.01
N GLU A 351 1.75 5.76 23.12
CA GLU A 351 1.83 6.70 24.25
C GLU A 351 3.25 6.80 24.81
N LEU A 352 3.93 5.67 25.00
CA LEU A 352 5.33 5.65 25.44
C LEU A 352 6.27 6.35 24.45
N ASN A 353 6.08 6.14 23.15
CA ASN A 353 6.90 6.79 22.12
C ASN A 353 6.65 8.31 22.08
N ARG A 354 5.39 8.74 22.18
CA ARG A 354 5.01 10.17 22.14
C ARG A 354 5.53 10.97 23.33
N LYS A 355 5.74 10.34 24.49
CA LYS A 355 6.38 10.99 25.66
C LYS A 355 7.87 11.35 25.44
N LYS A 356 8.49 10.84 24.37
CA LYS A 356 9.91 11.05 24.05
C LYS A 356 10.15 12.06 22.92
N VAL A 357 9.08 12.57 22.30
CA VAL A 357 9.14 13.45 21.12
C VAL A 357 8.84 14.88 21.51
#